data_AF-A0AA39V382-F1
#
_entry.id   AF-A0AA39V382-F1
#
_cell.length_a   1.000
_cell.length_b   1.000
_cell.length_c   1.000
_cell.angle_alpha   90.00
_cell.angle_beta   90.00
_cell.angle_gamma   90.00
#
_symmetry.space_group_name_H-M   'P 1'
#
loop_
_entity.id
_entity.type
_entity.pdbx_description
1 polymer ?
#
loop_
_entity_poly.entity_id
_entity_poly.type
_entity_poly.pdbx_seq_one_letter_code
_entity_poly.pdbx_strand_id
1 'polypeptide(L)' 'RGKLPKATTDYLKAWLHAHCDHPYPNEAEKKQLCLATGLSMSQVSNWMINVRSSPWT' A
#
# COMPACT_ATOMS: atom_id res chain seq x y z
N ARG A 1 -8.77 13.93 6.15
CA ARG A 1 -8.28 12.66 5.56
C ARG A 1 -8.32 11.59 6.64
N GLY A 2 -9.31 10.71 6.61
CA GLY A 2 -9.44 9.61 7.58
C GLY A 2 -8.28 8.63 7.46
N LYS A 3 -7.80 8.11 8.59
CA LYS A 3 -6.84 7.01 8.59
C LYS A 3 -7.50 5.80 7.93
N LEU A 4 -6.76 5.08 7.09
CA LEU A 4 -7.23 3.83 6.52
C LEU A 4 -7.50 2.82 7.66
N PRO A 5 -8.46 1.90 7.50
CA PRO A 5 -8.70 0.84 8.47
C PRO A 5 -7.42 0.05 8.74
N LYS A 6 -7.23 -0.40 9.99
CA LYS A 6 -6.01 -1.12 10.38
C LYS A 6 -5.79 -2.37 9.52
N ALA A 7 -6.85 -3.14 9.26
CA ALA A 7 -6.80 -4.32 8.39
C ALA A 7 -6.27 -3.99 6.98
N THR A 8 -6.73 -2.88 6.39
CA THR A 8 -6.25 -2.39 5.10
C THR A 8 -4.76 -2.03 5.16
N THR A 9 -4.35 -1.28 6.17
CA THR A 9 -2.93 -0.91 6.33
C THR A 9 -2.03 -2.10 6.62
N ASP A 10 -2.49 -3.10 7.38
CA ASP A 10 -1.74 -4.32 7.67
C ASP A 10 -1.51 -5.13 6.39
N TYR A 11 -2.53 -5.25 5.51
CA TYR A 11 -2.37 -5.90 4.21
C TYR A 11 -1.36 -5.19 3.31
N LEU A 12 -1.45 -3.86 3.20
CA LEU A 12 -0.51 -3.08 2.39
C LEU A 12 0.92 -3.11 2.95
N LYS A 13 1.08 -3.15 4.28
CA LYS A 13 2.38 -3.32 4.94
C LYS A 13 2.97 -4.71 4.69
N ALA A 14 2.15 -5.77 4.71
CA ALA A 14 2.60 -7.11 4.36
C ALA A 14 3.13 -7.17 2.93
N TRP A 15 2.46 -6.51 1.98
CA TRP A 15 2.97 -6.38 0.61
C TRP A 15 4.32 -5.66 0.55
N LEU A 16 4.47 -4.54 1.29
CA LEU A 16 5.75 -3.80 1.37
C LEU A 16 6.88 -4.65 1.96
N HIS A 17 6.60 -5.43 3.00
CA HIS A 17 7.59 -6.31 3.61
C HIS A 17 8.03 -7.42 2.64
N ALA A 18 7.10 -7.94 1.83
CA ALA A 18 7.42 -8.90 0.77
C ALA A 18 8.20 -8.29 -0.40
N HIS A 19 8.08 -6.97 -0.62
CA HIS A 19 8.72 -6.22 -1.70
C HIS A 19 9.70 -5.17 -1.16
N CYS A 20 10.42 -5.50 -0.09
CA CYS A 20 11.33 -4.56 0.56
C CYS A 20 12.50 -4.16 -0.35
N ASP A 21 12.96 -5.07 -1.22
CA ASP A 21 13.98 -4.79 -2.24
C ASP A 21 13.49 -3.82 -3.34
N HIS A 22 12.20 -3.90 -3.71
CA HIS A 22 11.62 -3.06 -4.75
C HIS A 22 10.16 -2.68 -4.43
N PRO A 23 9.92 -1.65 -3.59
CA PRO A 23 8.60 -1.30 -3.08
C PRO A 23 7.76 -0.48 -4.08
N TYR A 24 7.74 -0.92 -5.33
CA TYR A 24 7.02 -0.28 -6.44
C TYR A 24 6.08 -1.30 -7.07
N PRO A 25 4.81 -1.35 -6.61
CA PRO A 25 3.85 -2.29 -7.17
C PRO A 25 3.60 -1.94 -8.64
N ASN A 26 3.64 -2.95 -9.50
CA ASN A 26 3.25 -2.82 -10.89
C ASN A 26 1.72 -2.65 -11.00
N GLU A 27 1.20 -2.42 -12.22
CA GLU A 27 -0.23 -2.16 -12.40
C GLU A 27 -1.13 -3.32 -11.97
N ALA A 28 -0.67 -4.57 -12.17
CA ALA A 28 -1.39 -5.76 -11.76
C ALA A 28 -1.44 -5.89 -10.23
N GLU A 29 -0.32 -5.65 -9.56
CA GLU A 29 -0.23 -5.67 -8.09
C GLU A 29 -1.08 -4.57 -7.47
N LYS A 30 -1.07 -3.37 -8.05
CA LYS A 30 -1.99 -2.30 -7.61
C LYS A 30 -3.44 -2.72 -7.75
N LYS A 31 -3.84 -3.43 -8.82
CA LYS A 31 -5.21 -3.97 -8.97
C LYS A 31 -5.51 -4.97 -7.86
N GLN A 32 -4.59 -5.88 -7.56
CA GLN A 32 -4.76 -6.85 -6.46
C GLN A 32 -4.88 -6.16 -5.10
N LEU A 33 -4.06 -5.16 -4.81
CA LEU A 33 -4.14 -4.37 -3.59
C LEU A 33 -5.48 -3.63 -3.49
N CYS A 34 -5.96 -3.04 -4.59
CA CYS A 34 -7.27 -2.39 -4.66
C CYS A 34 -8.41 -3.39 -4.38
N LEU A 35 -8.38 -4.56 -5.01
CA LEU A 35 -9.39 -5.61 -4.82
C LEU A 35 -9.41 -6.14 -3.39
N ALA A 36 -8.24 -6.39 -2.80
CA ALA A 36 -8.13 -6.91 -1.44
C ALA A 36 -8.54 -5.89 -0.37
N THR A 37 -8.26 -4.61 -0.61
CA THR A 37 -8.48 -3.54 0.39
C THR A 37 -9.75 -2.72 0.17
N GLY A 38 -10.39 -2.86 -0.99
CA GLY A 38 -11.51 -2.02 -1.42
C GLY A 38 -11.11 -0.57 -1.74
N LEU A 39 -9.81 -0.27 -1.83
CA LEU A 39 -9.31 1.06 -2.13
C LEU A 39 -9.24 1.33 -3.63
N SER A 40 -9.33 2.60 -4.00
CA SER A 40 -9.02 3.04 -5.35
C SER A 40 -7.51 3.05 -5.62
N MET A 41 -7.15 2.95 -6.89
CA MET A 41 -5.76 3.04 -7.39
C MET A 41 -5.00 4.25 -6.85
N SER A 42 -5.67 5.40 -6.79
CA SER A 42 -5.10 6.65 -6.27
C SER A 42 -4.85 6.57 -4.77
N GLN A 43 -5.75 5.96 -3.99
CA GLN A 43 -5.56 5.77 -2.55
C GLN A 43 -4.40 4.83 -2.23
N VAL A 44 -4.30 3.70 -2.95
CA VAL A 44 -3.16 2.77 -2.80
C VAL A 44 -1.86 3.47 -3.17
N SER A 45 -1.81 4.15 -4.31
CA SER A 45 -0.59 4.86 -4.75
C SER A 45 -0.16 5.93 -3.75
N ASN A 46 -1.11 6.73 -3.27
CA ASN A 46 -0.83 7.80 -2.31
C ASN A 46 -0.41 7.26 -0.93
N TRP A 47 -0.97 6.13 -0.50
CA TRP A 47 -0.55 5.46 0.73
C TRP A 47 0.87 4.92 0.61
N MET A 48 1.20 4.26 -0.50
CA MET A 48 2.53 3.71 -0.76
C MET A 48 3.60 4.82 -0.80
N ILE A 49 3.29 5.97 -1.42
CA ILE A 49 4.14 7.17 -1.39
C ILE A 49 4.37 7.64 0.05
N ASN A 50 3.30 7.75 0.84
CA ASN A 50 3.38 8.30 2.19
C ASN A 50 4.09 7.37 3.18
N VAL A 51 3.95 6.05 3.03
CA VAL A 51 4.59 5.07 3.89
C VAL A 51 6.08 4.95 3.61
N ARG A 52 6.52 4.91 2.35
CA ARG A 52 7.96 4.84 2.02
C ARG A 52 8.75 6.09 2.42
N SER A 53 8.08 7.25 2.42
CA SER A 53 8.70 8.52 2.77
C SER A 53 8.71 8.79 4.27
N SER A 54 8.10 7.91 5.09
CA SER A 54 8.29 7.98 6.54
C SER A 54 9.66 7.39 6.88
N PRO A 55 10.57 8.16 7.50
CA PRO A 55 11.90 7.67 7.91
C PRO A 55 11.86 6.69 9.10
N TRP A 56 10.67 6.17 9.45
CA TRP A 56 10.44 5.22 10.53
C TRP A 56 9.89 3.92 9.96
N THR A 57 10.69 3.30 9.10
CA THR A 57 10.74 1.86 8.85
C THR A 57 12.19 1.44 9.00
#